data_AF-A0A2N1N1I6-F1
#
_entry.id   AF-A0A2N1N1I6-F1
#
_cell.length_a   1.000
_cell.length_b   1.000
_cell.length_c   1.000
_cell.angle_alpha   90.00
_cell.angle_beta   90.00
_cell.angle_gamma   90.00
#
_symmetry.space_group_name_H-M   'P 1'
#
loop_
_entity.id
_entity.type
_entity.pdbx_description
1 polymer ?
#
loop_
_entity_poly.entity_id
_entity_poly.type
_entity_poly.pdbx_seq_one_letter_code
_entity_poly.pdbx_strand_id
1 'polypeptide(L)' 'MVYSAFYKNFCGAIKILRYHYDNNEDANNKIVHEIQLNQQMSLYHNNITRLYGITKEGARKTFSLVMEYANDGGNV' A
#
# COMPACT_ATOMS: atom_id res chain seq x y z
N MET A 1 6.64 8.53 -4.23
CA MET A 1 6.03 9.67 -3.50
C MET A 1 4.91 9.11 -2.65
N VAL A 2 4.68 9.66 -1.46
CA VAL A 2 3.59 9.28 -0.56
C VAL A 2 2.63 10.48 -0.48
N TYR A 3 1.34 10.22 -0.60
CA TYR A 3 0.29 11.23 -0.59
C TYR A 3 -0.64 10.98 0.59
N SER A 4 -1.11 12.04 1.25
CA SER A 4 -2.25 11.95 2.17
C SER A 4 -3.55 11.99 1.36
N ALA A 5 -4.55 11.22 1.78
CA ALA A 5 -5.86 11.18 1.16
C ALA A 5 -6.95 11.07 2.23
N PHE A 6 -8.06 11.78 2.02
CA PHE A 6 -9.22 11.73 2.89
C PHE A 6 -10.43 11.22 2.11
N TYR A 7 -11.06 10.14 2.58
CA TYR A 7 -12.19 9.50 1.91
C TYR A 7 -13.25 9.07 2.93
N LYS A 8 -14.49 9.59 2.83
CA LYS A 8 -15.63 9.19 3.68
C LYS A 8 -15.27 9.07 5.18
N ASN A 9 -14.60 10.08 5.73
CA ASN A 9 -14.11 10.14 7.12
C ASN A 9 -12.90 9.27 7.46
N PHE A 10 -12.25 8.70 6.46
CA PHE A 10 -11.03 7.92 6.61
C PHE A 10 -9.82 8.70 6.07
N CYS A 11 -8.81 8.95 6.91
CA CYS A 11 -7.53 9.52 6.49
C CYS A 11 -6.52 8.39 6.22
N GLY A 12 -6.03 8.29 4.99
CA GLY A 12 -5.07 7.28 4.56
C GLY A 12 -3.84 7.89 3.92
N ALA A 13 -2.73 7.14 3.97
CA ALA A 13 -1.54 7.39 3.17
C ALA A 13 -1.54 6.49 1.93
N ILE A 14 -1.24 7.07 0.77
CA ILE A 14 -1.13 6.35 -0.50
C ILE A 14 0.30 6.45 -1.01
N LYS A 15 0.95 5.30 -1.21
CA LYS A 15 2.29 5.22 -1.80
C LYS A 15 2.22 4.58 -3.17
N ILE A 16 2.61 5.34 -4.19
CA ILE A 16 2.79 4.80 -5.54
C ILE A 16 4.10 4.02 -5.57
N LEU A 17 4.03 2.74 -5.93
CA LEU A 17 5.19 1.89 -6.13
C LEU A 17 5.76 2.16 -7.53
N ARG A 18 7.07 2.41 -7.59
CA ARG A 18 7.81 2.57 -8.87
C ARG A 18 8.06 1.21 -9.55
N TYR A 19 7.15 0.27 -9.37
CA TYR A 19 7.13 -0.97 -10.11
C TYR A 19 6.03 -0.84 -11.16
N HIS A 20 6.42 -0.92 -12.43
CA HIS A 20 5.48 -0.98 -13.54
C HIS A 20 5.07 -2.43 -13.72
N TYR A 21 3.80 -2.75 -13.49
CA TYR A 21 3.31 -4.07 -13.82
C TYR A 21 3.26 -4.22 -15.34
N ASP A 22 3.82 -5.32 -15.82
CA ASP A 22 3.90 -5.64 -17.23
C ASP A 22 3.19 -6.98 -17.49
N ASN A 23 3.50 -7.63 -18.61
CA ASN A 23 2.88 -8.90 -18.97
C ASN A 23 3.48 -10.10 -18.20
N ASN A 24 4.44 -9.89 -17.30
CA ASN A 24 5.00 -10.92 -16.45
C ASN A 24 4.10 -11.14 -15.22
N GLU A 25 3.07 -11.98 -15.42
CA GLU A 25 2.09 -12.28 -14.39
C GLU A 25 2.71 -12.89 -13.13
N ASP A 26 3.74 -13.75 -13.25
CA ASP A 26 4.42 -14.35 -12.10
C ASP A 26 5.11 -13.30 -11.23
N ALA A 27 5.86 -12.38 -11.84
CA ALA A 27 6.50 -11.28 -11.11
C ALA A 27 5.47 -10.34 -10.45
N ASN A 28 4.39 -10.02 -11.16
CA ASN A 28 3.29 -9.21 -10.63
C ASN A 28 2.63 -9.89 -9.43
N ASN A 29 2.37 -11.20 -9.52
CA ASN A 29 1.72 -11.98 -8.47
C ASN A 29 2.61 -12.13 -7.24
N LYS A 30 3.93 -12.28 -7.40
CA LYS A 30 4.88 -12.29 -6.28
C LYS A 30 4.83 -10.98 -5.49
N ILE A 31 4.80 -9.83 -6.16
CA ILE A 31 4.72 -8.52 -5.48
C ILE A 31 3.39 -8.37 -4.74
N VAL A 32 2.28 -8.75 -5.37
CA VAL A 32 0.95 -8.71 -4.74
C VAL A 32 0.92 -9.64 -3.51
N HIS A 33 1.48 -10.83 -3.63
CA HIS A 33 1.53 -11.82 -2.56
C HIS A 33 2.33 -11.31 -1.35
N GLU A 34 3.53 -10.77 -1.56
CA GLU A 34 4.35 -10.19 -0.50
C GLU A 34 3.62 -9.06 0.24
N ILE A 35 2.93 -8.18 -0.49
CA ILE A 35 2.17 -7.08 0.10
C ILE A 35 0.97 -7.59 0.92
N GLN A 36 0.29 -8.64 0.43
CA GLN A 36 -0.79 -9.28 1.18
C GLN A 36 -0.29 -9.95 2.46
N LEU A 37 0.88 -10.60 2.44
CA LEU A 37 1.51 -11.16 3.65
C LEU A 37 1.83 -10.06 4.67
N ASN A 38 2.40 -8.94 4.22
CA ASN A 38 2.65 -7.78 5.09
C ASN A 38 1.34 -7.20 5.64
N GLN A 39 0.28 -7.17 4.84
CA GLN A 39 -1.04 -6.75 5.29
C GLN A 39 -1.57 -7.64 6.42
N GLN A 40 -1.47 -8.96 6.27
CA GLN A 40 -1.84 -9.90 7.34
C GLN A 40 -1.05 -9.61 8.62
N MET A 41 0.28 -9.49 8.52
CA MET A 41 1.13 -9.19 9.68
C MET A 41 0.76 -7.87 10.38
N SER A 42 0.43 -6.83 9.62
CA SER A 42 0.02 -5.53 10.16
C SER A 42 -1.30 -5.56 10.95
N LEU A 43 -2.14 -6.58 10.75
CA LEU A 43 -3.37 -6.76 11.54
C LEU A 43 -3.10 -7.30 12.94
N TYR A 44 -1.99 -8.02 13.15
CA TYR A 44 -1.68 -8.68 14.42
C TYR A 44 -0.85 -7.82 15.39
N HIS A 45 -0.18 -6.77 14.89
CA HIS A 45 0.72 -5.94 15.70
C HIS A 45 0.41 -4.45 15.59
N ASN A 46 0.06 -3.83 16.71
CA ASN A 46 -0.25 -2.39 16.78
C ASN A 46 0.97 -1.48 16.48
N ASN A 47 2.19 -2.00 16.57
CA ASN A 47 3.42 -1.26 16.24
C ASN A 47 3.79 -1.34 14.76
N ILE A 48 3.05 -2.10 13.95
CA ILE A 48 3.24 -2.15 12.50
C ILE A 48 2.18 -1.27 11.86
N THR A 49 2.57 -0.34 10.99
CA THR A 49 1.63 0.48 10.23
C THR A 49 0.63 -0.41 9.51
N ARG A 50 -0.67 -0.15 9.72
CA ARG A 50 -1.71 -0.93 9.06
C ARG A 50 -1.69 -0.71 7.55
N LEU A 51 -1.65 -1.82 6.83
CA LEU A 51 -1.82 -1.85 5.38
C LEU A 51 -3.27 -2.22 5.08
N TYR A 52 -3.98 -1.35 4.36
CA TYR A 52 -5.36 -1.65 3.95
C TYR A 52 -5.41 -2.45 2.64
N GLY A 53 -4.36 -2.37 1.84
CA GLY A 53 -4.18 -3.22 0.68
C GLY A 53 -3.45 -2.54 -0.47
N ILE A 54 -3.51 -3.19 -1.63
CA ILE A 54 -2.88 -2.77 -2.88
C ILE A 54 -3.95 -2.59 -3.95
N THR A 55 -3.77 -1.55 -4.78
CA THR A 55 -4.58 -1.32 -5.96
C THR A 55 -3.70 -1.15 -7.20
N LYS A 56 -4.26 -1.49 -8.36
CA LYS A 56 -3.62 -1.33 -9.67
C LYS A 56 -4.16 -0.06 -10.33
N GLU A 57 -3.27 0.84 -10.75
CA GLU A 57 -3.63 2.00 -11.56
C GLU A 57 -3.43 1.67 -13.04
N GLY A 58 -4.54 1.36 -13.73
CA GLY A 58 -4.58 0.95 -15.14
C GLY A 58 -3.83 1.88 -16.10
N ALA A 59 -4.07 3.18 -15.97
CA ALA A 59 -3.51 4.19 -16.87
C ALA A 59 -1.99 4.33 -16.73
N ARG A 60 -1.44 4.18 -15.52
CA ARG A 60 -0.01 4.33 -15.26
C ARG A 60 0.74 3.00 -15.23
N LYS A 61 0.01 1.88 -15.29
CA LYS A 61 0.52 0.53 -15.06
C LYS A 61 1.33 0.41 -13.76
N THR A 62 0.90 1.10 -12.70
CA THR A 62 1.60 1.06 -11.40
C THR A 62 0.73 0.42 -10.34
N PHE A 63 1.38 -0.05 -9.28
CA PHE A 63 0.70 -0.39 -8.04
C PHE A 63 0.70 0.79 -7.09
N SER A 64 -0.41 0.97 -6.37
CA SER A 64 -0.51 1.89 -5.25
C SER A 64 -0.84 1.12 -3.99
N LEU A 65 -0.10 1.43 -2.92
CA LEU A 65 -0.28 0.87 -1.60
C LEU A 65 -1.10 1.84 -0.75
N VAL A 66 -2.12 1.34 -0.06
CA VAL A 66 -2.99 2.12 0.83
C VAL A 66 -2.67 1.73 2.27
N MET A 67 -2.34 2.73 3.09
CA MET A 67 -1.84 2.57 4.44
C MET A 67 -2.53 3.53 5.41
N GLU A 68 -2.43 3.21 6.69
CA GLU A 68 -2.79 4.12 7.76
C GLU A 68 -2.01 5.42 7.65
N TYR A 69 -2.72 6.53 7.80
CA TYR A 69 -2.09 7.83 7.86
C TYR A 69 -1.49 8.04 9.26
N ALA A 70 -0.17 8.07 9.35
CA ALA A 70 0.52 8.40 10.59
C ALA A 70 0.52 9.93 10.80
N ASN A 71 -0.28 10.41 11.74
CA ASN A 71 -0.47 11.85 12.00
C ASN A 71 0.84 12.61 12.30
N ASP A 72 1.86 11.93 12.82
CA ASP A 72 3.15 12.55 13.21
C ASP A 72 4.33 12.15 12.32
N GLY A 73 4.10 11.52 11.16
CA GLY A 73 5.20 11.07 10.28
C GLY A 73 6.11 9.99 10.88
N GLY A 74 5.74 9.43 12.04
CA GLY A 74 6.54 8.48 12.81
C GLY A 74 7.54 9.16 13.74
N ASN A 75 7.08 9.94 14.71
CA ASN A 75 7.87 10.17 15.92
C ASN A 75 7.57 9.02 16.90
N VAL A 76 8.51 8.09 16.98
CA VAL A 76 8.69 7.16 18.11
C VAL A 76 9.85 7.64 18.95
#